data_AF-A0A2X3EEA7-F1
#
_entry.id   AF-A0A2X3EEA7-F1
#
_cell.length_a   1.000
_cell.length_b   1.000
_cell.length_c   1.000
_cell.angle_alpha   90.00
_cell.angle_beta   90.00
_cell.angle_gamma   90.00
#
_symmetry.space_group_name_H-M   'P 1'
#
loop_
_entity.id
_entity.type
_entity.pdbx_description
1 polymer ?
#
loop_
_entity_poly.entity_id
_entity_poly.type
_entity_poly.pdbx_seq_one_letter_code
_entity_poly.pdbx_strand_id
1 'polypeptide(L)'
;MSQAIQYNSSVAMIRHPRFLQRAADLTPALQRLRQTPQAIVEAVAEPGALNGWRGIPSARRSSFISNRSTSATASLLIFGSHFVGYLQFSCRSVGSPPDAPAICTSPSARR
;
A
#
# COMPACT_ATOMS: atom_id res chain seq x y z
N MET A 1 13.90 -23.36 4.26
CA MET A 1 12.84 -24.38 4.46
C MET A 1 11.98 -23.95 5.63
N SER A 2 10.77 -23.45 5.39
CA SER A 2 9.82 -23.11 6.47
C SER A 2 8.99 -24.35 6.81
N GLN A 3 9.20 -24.92 7.99
CA GLN A 3 8.26 -25.85 8.59
C GLN A 3 6.96 -25.07 8.83
N ALA A 4 5.84 -25.48 8.22
CA ALA A 4 4.55 -24.91 8.55
C ALA A 4 4.30 -25.18 10.04
N ILE A 5 4.03 -24.14 10.81
CA ILE A 5 3.74 -24.25 12.25
C ILE A 5 2.39 -24.97 12.37
N GLN A 6 2.43 -26.27 12.67
CA GLN A 6 1.23 -27.07 12.95
C GLN A 6 0.90 -26.93 14.43
N TYR A 7 -0.19 -26.23 14.74
CA TYR A 7 -0.65 -26.05 16.13
C TYR A 7 -1.20 -27.33 16.77
N ASN A 8 -1.65 -28.31 15.97
CA ASN A 8 -2.14 -29.60 16.44
C ASN A 8 -1.13 -30.71 16.15
N SER A 9 -0.08 -30.79 16.97
CA SER A 9 0.98 -31.82 16.86
C SER A 9 0.48 -33.26 17.00
N SER A 10 -0.73 -33.47 17.52
CA SER A 10 -1.40 -34.77 17.62
C SER A 10 -1.97 -35.29 16.30
N VAL A 11 -2.08 -34.44 15.27
CA VAL A 11 -2.62 -34.83 13.97
C VAL A 11 -1.50 -35.34 13.08
N ALA A 12 -1.56 -36.62 12.70
CA ALA A 12 -0.62 -37.21 11.76
C ALA A 12 -0.79 -36.59 10.36
N MET A 13 0.28 -35.99 9.84
CA MET A 13 0.33 -35.48 8.46
C MET A 13 1.23 -36.36 7.59
N ILE A 14 0.72 -36.78 6.43
CA ILE A 14 1.49 -37.50 5.43
C ILE A 14 1.91 -36.52 4.34
N ARG A 15 3.22 -36.40 4.09
CA ARG A 15 3.76 -35.62 2.98
C ARG A 15 4.00 -36.50 1.76
N HIS A 16 3.60 -36.02 0.60
CA HIS A 16 3.85 -36.67 -0.70
C HIS A 16 4.83 -35.84 -1.54
N PRO A 17 6.13 -36.19 -1.57
CA PRO A 17 7.16 -35.37 -2.23
C PRO A 17 6.90 -35.12 -3.71
N ARG A 18 6.33 -36.10 -4.43
CA ARG A 18 6.00 -35.95 -5.86
C ARG A 18 4.96 -34.86 -6.11
N PHE A 19 3.97 -34.69 -5.23
CA PHE A 19 2.97 -33.63 -5.34
C PHE A 19 3.57 -32.26 -5.04
N LEU A 20 4.48 -32.18 -4.07
CA LEU A 20 5.19 -30.94 -3.76
C LEU A 20 6.09 -30.50 -4.91
N GLN A 21 6.80 -31.43 -5.54
CA GLN A 21 7.65 -31.13 -6.71
C GLN A 21 6.80 -30.62 -7.87
N ARG A 22 5.70 -31.31 -8.20
CA ARG A 22 4.79 -30.87 -9.26
C ARG A 22 4.18 -29.49 -8.98
N ALA A 23 3.84 -29.20 -7.73
CA ALA A 23 3.34 -27.89 -7.33
C ALA A 23 4.41 -26.79 -7.49
N ALA A 24 5.65 -27.08 -7.12
CA ALA A 24 6.78 -26.16 -7.30
C ALA A 24 7.02 -25.86 -8.79
N ASP A 25 7.04 -26.89 -9.64
CA ASP A 25 7.25 -26.76 -11.09
C ASP A 25 6.13 -25.95 -11.79
N LEU A 26 4.93 -25.92 -11.19
CA LEU A 26 3.77 -25.18 -11.70
C LEU A 26 3.60 -23.79 -11.06
N THR A 27 4.58 -23.32 -10.28
CA THR A 27 4.50 -21.98 -9.67
C THR A 27 4.47 -20.91 -10.76
N PRO A 28 3.40 -20.10 -10.86
CA PRO A 28 3.31 -19.10 -11.91
C PRO A 28 4.25 -17.92 -11.65
N ALA A 29 4.78 -17.33 -12.73
CA ALA A 29 5.49 -16.07 -12.64
C ALA A 29 4.51 -14.93 -12.34
N LEU A 30 4.84 -14.10 -11.34
CA LEU A 30 4.04 -12.91 -11.02
C LEU A 30 4.35 -11.79 -12.01
N GLN A 31 3.32 -11.30 -12.69
CA GLN A 31 3.42 -10.09 -13.50
C GLN A 31 3.40 -8.85 -12.61
N ARG A 32 4.24 -7.87 -12.92
CA ARG A 32 4.34 -6.61 -12.17
C ARG A 32 4.15 -5.44 -13.12
N LEU A 33 3.21 -4.57 -12.78
CA LEU A 33 2.92 -3.36 -13.54
C LEU A 33 2.97 -2.16 -12.60
N ARG A 34 3.60 -1.07 -13.05
CA ARG A 34 3.61 0.19 -12.30
C ARG A 34 2.28 0.89 -12.47
N GLN A 35 1.69 1.30 -11.35
CA GLN A 35 0.46 2.09 -11.29
C GLN A 35 0.76 3.38 -10.55
N THR A 36 0.26 4.50 -11.07
CA THR A 36 0.43 5.82 -10.46
C THR A 36 -0.92 6.35 -9.96
N PRO A 37 -0.96 7.12 -8.86
CA PRO A 37 -2.17 7.79 -8.43
C PRO A 37 -2.77 8.64 -9.54
N GLN A 38 -4.09 8.61 -9.68
CA GLN A 38 -4.85 9.36 -10.67
C GLN A 38 -5.37 10.70 -10.10
N ALA A 39 -5.62 10.76 -8.78
CA ALA A 39 -6.14 11.97 -8.14
C ALA A 39 -5.68 12.12 -6.68
N ILE A 40 -5.75 13.36 -6.20
CA ILE A 40 -5.67 13.70 -4.79
C ILE A 40 -7.08 14.13 -4.37
N VAL A 41 -7.60 13.59 -3.28
CA VAL A 41 -8.93 13.91 -2.77
C VAL A 41 -8.89 14.37 -1.33
N GLU A 42 -9.93 15.09 -0.94
CA GLU A 42 -10.28 15.37 0.44
C GLU A 42 -11.47 14.49 0.84
N ALA A 43 -11.39 13.84 2.00
CA ALA A 43 -12.50 13.05 2.51
C ALA A 43 -13.43 13.95 3.33
N VAL A 44 -14.70 13.97 2.95
CA VAL A 44 -15.75 14.73 3.62
C VAL A 44 -16.81 13.76 4.15
N ALA A 45 -17.24 13.98 5.39
CA ALA A 45 -18.34 13.21 5.97
C ALA A 45 -19.64 13.49 5.20
N GLU A 46 -20.30 12.44 4.73
CA GLU A 46 -21.58 12.50 4.03
C GLU A 46 -22.39 11.25 4.41
N PRO A 47 -23.43 11.39 5.25
CA PRO A 47 -24.20 10.24 5.75
C PRO A 47 -24.82 9.34 4.67
N GLY A 48 -25.10 9.87 3.47
CA GLY A 48 -25.64 9.11 2.34
C GLY A 48 -24.59 8.45 1.44
N ALA A 49 -23.30 8.71 1.68
CA ALA A 49 -22.21 8.12 0.91
C ALA A 49 -21.79 6.76 1.46
N LEU A 50 -20.94 6.06 0.70
CA LEU A 50 -20.38 4.76 1.12
C LEU A 50 -19.67 4.90 2.47
N ASN A 51 -20.14 4.16 3.47
CA ASN A 51 -19.63 4.21 4.85
C ASN A 51 -19.62 5.63 5.46
N GLY A 52 -20.46 6.54 4.98
CA GLY A 52 -20.56 7.90 5.50
C GLY A 52 -19.47 8.87 4.99
N TRP A 53 -18.70 8.51 3.95
CA TRP A 53 -17.61 9.33 3.43
C TRP A 53 -17.65 9.50 1.92
N ARG A 54 -17.37 10.73 1.46
CA ARG A 54 -17.18 11.05 0.04
C ARG A 54 -15.82 11.71 -0.18
N GLY A 55 -15.09 11.20 -1.17
CA GLY A 55 -13.87 11.83 -1.67
C GLY A 55 -14.17 12.91 -2.69
N ILE A 56 -13.76 14.14 -2.43
CA ILE A 56 -13.90 15.26 -3.37
C ILE A 56 -12.54 15.53 -4.02
N PRO A 57 -12.42 15.52 -5.37
CA PRO A 57 -11.17 15.84 -6.05
C PRO A 57 -10.66 17.23 -5.65
N SER A 58 -9.44 17.29 -5.12
CA SER A 58 -8.82 18.56 -4.75
C SER A 58 -8.47 19.37 -6.02
N ALA A 59 -8.73 20.68 -5.98
CA ALA A 59 -8.42 21.60 -7.09
C ALA A 59 -6.90 21.81 -7.27
N ARG A 60 -6.05 21.38 -6.32
CA ARG A 60 -4.59 21.32 -6.47
C ARG A 60 -4.19 20.21 -7.45
N ARG A 61 -4.48 20.42 -8.74
CA ARG A 61 -4.18 19.47 -9.83
C ARG A 61 -2.81 19.67 -10.49
N SER A 62 -1.96 20.59 -10.04
CA SER A 62 -0.66 20.80 -10.69
C SER A 62 0.42 19.84 -10.16
N SER A 63 0.30 18.58 -10.59
CA SER A 63 1.28 17.49 -10.44
C SER A 63 1.60 17.06 -8.99
N PHE A 64 1.45 15.75 -8.75
CA PHE A 64 1.88 15.05 -7.52
C PHE A 64 3.32 15.38 -7.10
N ILE A 65 4.17 15.78 -8.06
CA ILE A 65 5.61 16.03 -7.90
C ILE A 65 5.92 17.44 -7.38
N SER A 66 5.01 18.42 -7.56
CA SER A 66 5.26 19.82 -7.18
C SER A 66 4.58 20.26 -5.88
N ASN A 67 3.78 19.39 -5.26
CA ASN A 67 3.08 19.75 -4.03
C ASN A 67 4.04 19.69 -2.83
N ARG A 68 4.42 20.85 -2.31
CA ARG A 68 5.18 20.96 -1.07
C ARG A 68 4.28 20.53 0.09
N SER A 69 4.59 19.42 0.73
CA SER A 69 3.93 19.01 1.97
C SER A 69 4.57 19.77 3.14
N THR A 70 3.76 20.39 3.99
CA THR A 70 4.20 20.95 5.27
C THR A 70 3.84 19.99 6.40
N SER A 71 4.35 20.22 7.61
CA SER A 71 4.24 19.30 8.75
C SER A 71 2.80 18.96 9.20
N ALA A 72 1.78 19.65 8.67
CA ALA A 72 0.38 19.51 9.08
C ALA A 72 -0.55 19.00 7.96
N THR A 73 -0.02 18.58 6.80
CA THR A 73 -0.87 18.20 5.66
C THR A 73 -0.89 16.69 5.44
N ALA A 74 -2.03 16.05 5.69
CA ALA A 74 -2.35 14.73 5.17
C ALA A 74 -3.01 14.85 3.80
N SER A 75 -2.76 13.91 2.89
CA SER A 75 -3.39 13.89 1.56
C SER A 75 -3.79 12.47 1.22
N LEU A 76 -5.00 12.31 0.66
CA LEU A 76 -5.50 11.01 0.20
C LEU A 76 -5.23 10.85 -1.29
N LEU A 77 -4.56 9.76 -1.64
CA LEU A 77 -4.20 9.42 -3.01
C LEU A 77 -5.15 8.37 -3.56
N ILE A 78 -5.77 8.68 -4.69
CA ILE A 78 -6.69 7.78 -5.38
C ILE A 78 -5.98 7.17 -6.59
N PHE A 79 -5.84 5.85 -6.57
CA PHE A 79 -5.29 5.08 -7.68
C PHE A 79 -6.34 4.68 -8.73
N GLY A 80 -7.63 4.92 -8.45
CA GLY A 80 -8.74 4.69 -9.38
C GLY A 80 -9.22 3.24 -9.47
N SER A 81 -8.48 2.28 -8.87
CA SER A 81 -8.90 0.88 -8.77
C SER A 81 -8.30 0.25 -7.50
N HIS A 82 -8.64 -1.02 -7.27
CA HIS A 82 -8.07 -1.83 -6.19
C HIS A 82 -6.81 -2.55 -6.70
N PHE A 83 -5.68 -2.34 -6.03
CA PHE A 83 -4.39 -2.93 -6.42
C PHE A 83 -3.79 -3.75 -5.28
N VAL A 84 -3.14 -4.85 -5.64
CA VAL A 84 -2.30 -5.65 -4.74
C VAL A 84 -0.86 -5.52 -5.20
N GLY A 85 0.02 -5.09 -4.30
CA GLY A 85 1.42 -4.93 -4.66
C GLY A 85 2.23 -4.19 -3.61
N TYR A 86 3.31 -3.57 -4.08
CA TYR A 86 4.26 -2.83 -3.25
C TYR A 86 4.13 -1.33 -3.50
N LEU A 87 4.11 -0.54 -2.43
CA LEU A 87 4.12 0.92 -2.52
C LEU A 87 5.56 1.42 -2.62
N GLN A 88 5.83 2.25 -3.63
CA GLN A 88 7.10 2.95 -3.79
C GLN A 88 6.83 4.45 -3.93
N PHE A 89 7.46 5.27 -3.08
CA PHE A 89 7.43 6.73 -3.18
C PHE A 89 8.78 7.33 -2.77
N SER A 90 9.01 8.58 -3.14
CA SER A 90 10.23 9.32 -2.80
C SER A 90 9.85 10.75 -2.43
N CYS A 91 10.48 11.29 -1.38
CA CYS A 91 10.31 12.67 -0.95
C CYS A 91 11.68 13.35 -0.91
N ARG A 92 11.73 14.64 -1.21
CA ARG A 92 12.94 15.47 -1.08
C ARG A 92 12.62 16.69 -0.22
N SER A 93 13.58 17.12 0.59
CA SER A 93 13.47 18.38 1.33
C SER A 93 13.49 19.56 0.36
N VAL A 94 12.73 20.61 0.67
CA VAL A 94 12.68 21.87 -0.10
C VAL A 94 12.61 23.04 0.88
N GLY A 95 13.64 23.89 0.93
CA GLY A 95 13.73 25.09 1.78
C GLY A 95 14.85 25.04 2.85
N SER A 96 14.86 26.00 3.78
CA SER A 96 15.82 26.09 4.90
C SER A 96 15.12 26.52 6.21
N PRO A 97 15.61 26.08 7.39
CA PRO A 97 16.74 25.16 7.57
C PRO A 97 16.33 23.70 7.35
N PRO A 98 17.27 22.85 6.88
CA PRO A 98 17.04 21.42 6.59
C PRO A 98 16.77 20.56 7.84
N ASP A 99 16.78 21.16 9.04
CA ASP A 99 16.72 20.49 10.34
C ASP A 99 15.29 20.25 10.84
N ALA A 100 14.27 20.64 10.06
CA ALA A 100 12.89 20.29 10.36
C ALA A 100 12.60 18.85 9.86
N PRO A 101 12.06 17.95 10.71
CA PRO A 101 11.82 16.57 10.32
C PRO A 101 10.89 16.49 9.11
N ALA A 102 11.33 15.80 8.05
CA ALA A 102 10.45 15.39 6.97
C ALA A 102 9.53 14.28 7.52
N ILE A 103 8.31 14.66 7.92
CA ILE A 103 7.33 13.72 8.49
C ILE A 103 6.74 12.89 7.34
N CYS A 104 7.36 11.74 7.06
CA CYS A 104 6.77 10.64 6.31
C CYS A 104 6.39 9.55 7.30
N THR A 105 5.16 9.56 7.83
CA THR A 105 4.67 8.43 8.63
C THR A 105 4.01 7.40 7.73
N SER A 106 4.76 6.33 7.41
CA SER A 106 4.17 5.05 7.00
C SER A 106 3.36 4.51 8.18
N PRO A 107 2.13 3.99 8.00
CA PRO A 107 1.54 3.18 9.05
C PRO A 107 2.40 1.92 9.15
N SER A 108 2.90 1.65 10.35
CA SER A 108 3.51 0.37 10.66
C SER A 108 2.46 -0.71 10.41
N ALA A 109 2.67 -1.59 9.44
CA ALA A 109 2.09 -2.91 9.47
C ALA A 109 2.73 -3.64 10.67
N ARG A 110 2.09 -3.55 11.83
CA ARG A 110 2.40 -4.43 12.97
C ARG A 110 1.68 -5.74 12.72
N ARG A 111 2.53 -6.76 12.49
CA ARG A 111 2.41 -8.21 12.71
C ARG A 111 1.03 -8.84 12.58
#